data_AF-A0A530QJW0-F1
#
_entry.id   AF-A0A530QJW0-F1
#
_cell.length_a   1.000
_cell.length_b   1.000
_cell.length_c   1.000
_cell.angle_alpha   90.00
_cell.angle_beta   90.00
_cell.angle_gamma   90.00
#
_symmetry.space_group_name_H-M   'P 1'
#
loop_
_entity.id
_entity.type
_entity.pdbx_description
1 polymer ?
#
loop_
_entity_poly.entity_id
_entity_poly.type
_entity_poly.pdbx_seq_one_letter_code
_entity_poly.pdbx_strand_id
1 'polypeptide(L)'
;IAMLTSRYWPAAAIVLGGFWLWSAATWTEPSLPDGWKGVDLELGQSLGREGSLEHHRGLIATVHARAAEGSRFIVLPESALGFWTPTVARLWQEDLRGSDITVVAGAAVIDAAGYDNVLVAISADVARIVYRERMPVPVSMWQPWRAWTG
;
A
#
# COMPACT_ATOMS: atom_id res chain seq x y z
N ILE A 1 -4.58 -20.22 -23.50
CA ILE A 1 -3.21 -20.47 -23.99
C ILE A 1 -3.22 -21.25 -25.31
N ALA A 2 -3.96 -22.36 -25.45
CA ALA A 2 -3.99 -23.16 -26.69
C ALA A 2 -4.45 -22.42 -27.97
N MET A 3 -5.36 -21.43 -27.88
CA MET A 3 -5.73 -20.59 -29.03
C MET A 3 -4.65 -19.58 -29.42
N LEU A 4 -3.80 -19.16 -28.46
CA LEU A 4 -2.78 -18.15 -28.69
C LEU A 4 -1.57 -18.69 -29.48
N THR A 5 -1.47 -20.01 -29.61
CA THR A 5 -0.39 -20.69 -30.36
C THR A 5 -0.90 -21.29 -31.67
N SER A 6 -2.13 -20.94 -32.07
CA SER A 6 -2.79 -21.45 -33.28
C SER A 6 -2.88 -20.40 -34.39
N ARG A 7 -3.33 -20.82 -35.57
CA ARG A 7 -3.62 -19.94 -36.72
C ARG A 7 -4.61 -18.80 -36.38
N TYR A 8 -5.44 -18.96 -35.35
CA TYR A 8 -6.46 -17.98 -34.95
C TYR A 8 -5.98 -16.94 -33.92
N TRP A 9 -4.68 -16.89 -33.63
CA TRP A 9 -4.07 -15.91 -32.72
C TRP A 9 -4.48 -14.44 -32.94
N PRO A 10 -4.56 -13.89 -34.18
CA PRO A 10 -4.90 -12.48 -34.35
C PRO A 10 -6.32 -12.14 -33.89
N ALA A 11 -7.29 -13.04 -34.07
CA ALA A 11 -8.64 -12.85 -33.56
C ALA A 11 -8.66 -12.89 -32.02
N ALA A 12 -7.92 -13.82 -31.42
CA ALA A 12 -7.77 -13.88 -29.96
C ALA A 12 -7.12 -12.61 -29.39
N ALA A 13 -6.12 -12.05 -30.08
CA ALA A 13 -5.46 -10.80 -29.68
C ALA A 13 -6.41 -9.60 -29.72
N ILE A 14 -7.25 -9.49 -30.75
CA ILE A 14 -8.27 -8.44 -30.86
C ILE A 14 -9.29 -8.53 -29.72
N VAL A 15 -9.77 -9.75 -29.42
CA VAL A 15 -10.73 -9.97 -28.32
C VAL A 15 -10.11 -9.60 -26.97
N LEU A 16 -8.88 -10.03 -26.70
CA LEU A 16 -8.17 -9.69 -25.46
C LEU A 16 -7.90 -8.19 -25.35
N GLY A 17 -7.49 -7.54 -26.44
CA GLY A 17 -7.29 -6.10 -26.49
C GLY A 17 -8.58 -5.33 -26.24
N GLY A 18 -9.70 -5.77 -26.85
CA GLY A 18 -11.02 -5.19 -26.62
C GLY A 18 -11.47 -5.35 -25.17
N PHE A 19 -11.29 -6.53 -24.57
CA PHE A 19 -11.59 -6.77 -23.16
C PHE A 19 -10.73 -5.88 -22.24
N TRP A 20 -9.45 -5.73 -22.57
CA TRP A 20 -8.54 -4.87 -21.83
C TRP A 20 -8.95 -3.38 -21.92
N LEU A 21 -9.23 -2.87 -23.12
CA LEU A 21 -9.71 -1.50 -23.35
C LEU A 21 -11.04 -1.23 -22.63
N TRP A 22 -11.98 -2.16 -22.71
CA TRP A 22 -13.25 -2.07 -22.00
C TRP A 22 -13.03 -2.02 -20.48
N SER A 23 -12.23 -2.94 -19.94
CA SER A 23 -11.92 -2.98 -18.51
C SER A 23 -11.26 -1.70 -18.01
N ALA A 24 -10.38 -1.09 -18.81
CA ALA A 24 -9.76 0.19 -18.48
C ALA A 24 -10.76 1.36 -18.56
N ALA A 25 -11.65 1.36 -19.54
CA ALA A 25 -12.64 2.42 -19.75
C ALA A 25 -13.81 2.37 -18.76
N THR A 26 -14.19 1.18 -18.28
CA THR A 26 -15.29 0.99 -17.32
C THR A 26 -14.81 0.80 -15.88
N TRP A 27 -13.58 1.23 -15.58
CA TRP A 27 -13.08 1.22 -14.21
C TRP A 27 -14.00 2.06 -13.33
N THR A 28 -14.59 1.42 -12.33
CA THR A 28 -15.49 2.05 -11.37
C THR A 28 -14.71 2.28 -10.10
N GLU A 29 -14.62 3.54 -9.67
CA GLU A 29 -13.95 3.86 -8.43
C GLU A 29 -14.69 3.20 -7.25
N PRO A 30 -14.00 2.44 -6.38
CA PRO A 30 -14.64 1.81 -5.25
C PRO A 30 -15.31 2.85 -4.35
N SER A 31 -16.59 2.67 -4.04
CA SER A 31 -17.29 3.53 -3.08
C SER A 31 -16.73 3.28 -1.68
N LEU A 32 -16.09 4.30 -1.11
CA LEU A 32 -15.59 4.24 0.26
C LEU A 32 -16.73 4.46 1.27
N PRO A 33 -16.76 3.74 2.41
CA PRO A 33 -17.69 4.03 3.49
C PRO A 33 -17.47 5.44 4.04
N ASP A 34 -18.53 6.05 4.58
CA ASP A 34 -18.46 7.40 5.15
C ASP A 34 -17.38 7.50 6.24
N GLY A 35 -16.57 8.56 6.16
CA GLY A 35 -15.47 8.83 7.07
C GLY A 35 -14.17 8.09 6.74
N TRP A 36 -14.12 7.30 5.65
CA TRP A 36 -12.88 6.69 5.14
C TRP A 36 -12.28 7.50 4.00
N LYS A 37 -10.96 7.67 4.04
CA LYS A 37 -10.20 8.35 2.99
C LYS A 37 -8.92 7.58 2.66
N GLY A 38 -8.82 7.12 1.41
CA GLY A 38 -7.55 6.69 0.84
C GLY A 38 -6.69 7.91 0.49
N VAL A 39 -5.41 7.85 0.85
CA VAL A 39 -4.42 8.87 0.47
C VAL A 39 -3.54 8.29 -0.62
N ASP A 40 -3.62 8.87 -1.82
CA ASP A 40 -2.59 8.64 -2.82
C ASP A 40 -1.40 9.55 -2.51
N LEU A 41 -0.22 8.95 -2.39
CA LEU A 41 1.03 9.65 -2.15
C LEU A 41 1.86 9.54 -3.42
N GLU A 42 2.27 10.66 -3.99
CA GLU A 42 3.18 10.70 -5.14
C GLU A 42 4.64 10.37 -4.73
N LEU A 43 4.83 9.31 -3.94
CA LEU A 43 6.13 8.90 -3.39
C LEU A 43 6.91 7.96 -4.33
N GLY A 44 6.33 7.54 -5.46
CA GLY A 44 7.05 6.82 -6.52
C GLY A 44 7.96 5.70 -5.99
N GLN A 45 9.26 5.76 -6.30
CA GLN A 45 10.26 4.76 -5.92
C GLN A 45 10.81 4.89 -4.47
N SER A 46 10.42 5.92 -3.71
CA SER A 46 10.89 6.12 -2.34
C SER A 46 10.02 5.42 -1.28
N LEU A 47 8.83 4.93 -1.67
CA LEU A 47 7.95 4.12 -0.82
C LEU A 47 8.72 2.93 -0.21
N GLY A 48 8.68 2.83 1.12
CA GLY A 48 9.39 1.77 1.88
C GLY A 48 10.91 1.93 2.00
N ARG A 49 11.53 2.87 1.28
CA ARG A 49 12.99 3.08 1.29
C ARG A 49 13.41 4.32 2.08
N GLU A 50 12.53 5.31 2.18
CA GLU A 50 12.72 6.51 2.99
C GLU A 50 12.04 6.35 4.36
N GLY A 51 12.84 6.21 5.42
CA GLY A 51 12.40 5.97 6.79
C GLY A 51 12.74 7.09 7.77
N SER A 52 13.12 8.27 7.28
CA SER A 52 13.49 9.40 8.14
C SER A 52 12.32 9.91 8.97
N LEU A 53 12.68 10.57 10.08
CA LEU A 53 11.72 11.26 10.94
C LEU A 53 10.98 12.39 10.19
N GLU A 54 11.66 13.06 9.25
CA GLU A 54 11.06 14.11 8.43
C GLU A 54 9.97 13.57 7.51
N HIS A 55 10.23 12.41 6.88
CA HIS A 55 9.21 11.70 6.10
C HIS A 55 7.97 11.37 6.95
N HIS A 56 8.18 10.85 8.16
CA HIS A 56 7.07 10.52 9.07
C HIS A 56 6.26 11.76 9.45
N ARG A 57 6.93 12.89 9.74
CA ARG A 57 6.25 14.17 10.01
C ARG A 57 5.44 14.67 8.81
N GLY A 58 5.96 14.52 7.60
CA GLY A 58 5.24 14.86 6.36
C GLY A 58 3.98 14.02 6.17
N LEU A 59 4.06 12.70 6.45
CA LEU A 59 2.91 11.81 6.41
C LEU A 59 1.87 12.17 7.46
N ILE A 60 2.30 12.46 8.69
CA ILE A 60 1.42 12.89 9.79
C ILE A 60 0.70 14.19 9.44
N ALA A 61 1.42 15.17 8.90
CA ALA A 61 0.81 16.42 8.44
C ALA A 61 -0.26 16.17 7.34
N THR A 62 0.02 15.25 6.42
CA THR A 62 -0.94 14.83 5.38
C THR A 62 -2.18 14.20 6.01
N VAL A 63 -1.99 13.31 6.99
CA VAL A 63 -3.10 12.67 7.73
C VAL A 63 -3.97 13.71 8.41
N HIS A 64 -3.40 14.66 9.14
CA HIS A 64 -4.19 15.71 9.79
C HIS A 64 -4.94 16.59 8.79
N ALA A 65 -4.33 16.93 7.65
CA ALA A 65 -4.99 17.71 6.61
C ALA A 65 -6.23 16.96 6.05
N ARG A 66 -6.12 15.66 5.78
CA ARG A 66 -7.24 14.84 5.30
C ARG A 66 -8.30 14.60 6.38
N ALA A 67 -7.89 14.54 7.64
CA ALA A 67 -8.82 14.41 8.75
C ALA A 67 -9.67 15.68 8.95
N ALA A 68 -9.09 16.86 8.70
CA ALA A 68 -9.81 18.13 8.75
C ALA A 68 -10.95 18.22 7.71
N GLU A 69 -10.91 17.42 6.65
CA GLU A 69 -12.00 17.27 5.68
C GLU A 69 -13.17 16.41 6.21
N GLY A 70 -13.13 15.96 7.47
CA GLY A 70 -14.16 15.13 8.12
C GLY A 70 -13.89 13.63 8.07
N SER A 71 -12.71 13.21 7.59
CA SER A 71 -12.32 11.80 7.54
C SER A 71 -11.76 11.33 8.88
N ARG A 72 -12.23 10.18 9.37
CA ARG A 72 -11.76 9.59 10.63
C ARG A 72 -10.82 8.41 10.41
N PHE A 73 -11.01 7.68 9.31
CA PHE A 73 -10.18 6.56 8.91
C PHE A 73 -9.35 6.95 7.70
N ILE A 74 -8.04 6.98 7.85
CA ILE A 74 -7.13 7.41 6.79
C ILE A 74 -6.26 6.23 6.40
N VAL A 75 -6.37 5.81 5.14
CA VAL A 75 -5.62 4.68 4.59
C VAL A 75 -4.45 5.23 3.79
N LEU A 76 -3.23 4.89 4.21
CA LEU A 76 -1.99 5.21 3.50
C LEU A 76 -1.58 4.06 2.57
N PRO A 77 -0.79 4.34 1.52
CA PRO A 77 -0.29 3.34 0.58
C PRO A 77 0.55 2.23 1.24
N GLU A 78 0.82 1.21 0.45
CA GLU A 78 1.74 0.13 0.80
C GLU A 78 3.14 0.67 1.12
N SER A 79 3.76 0.14 2.18
CA SER A 79 5.10 0.53 2.64
C SER A 79 5.29 2.01 3.02
N ALA A 80 4.20 2.77 3.21
CA ALA A 80 4.27 4.20 3.56
C ALA A 80 5.12 4.46 4.82
N LEU A 81 5.07 3.56 5.80
CA LEU A 81 5.80 3.72 7.07
C LEU A 81 7.22 3.14 7.07
N GLY A 82 7.65 2.46 6.02
CA GLY A 82 8.91 1.71 6.03
C GLY A 82 8.92 0.66 7.13
N PHE A 83 9.95 0.65 7.98
CA PHE A 83 10.06 -0.35 9.06
C PHE A 83 9.18 -0.04 10.26
N TRP A 84 8.35 -1.02 10.61
CA TRP A 84 7.52 -0.96 11.79
C TRP A 84 8.35 -1.23 13.05
N THR A 85 8.67 -0.17 13.79
CA THR A 85 9.44 -0.22 15.04
C THR A 85 8.65 0.38 16.21
N PRO A 86 8.99 0.05 17.47
CA PRO A 86 8.37 0.69 18.63
C PRO A 86 8.50 2.22 18.64
N THR A 87 9.59 2.76 18.09
CA THR A 87 9.82 4.21 17.99
C THR A 87 8.85 4.86 17.00
N VAL A 88 8.67 4.25 15.83
CA VAL A 88 7.70 4.72 14.82
C VAL A 88 6.29 4.63 15.40
N ALA A 89 5.94 3.51 16.04
CA ALA A 89 4.64 3.36 16.69
C ALA A 89 4.37 4.48 17.71
N ARG A 90 5.34 4.78 18.59
CA ARG A 90 5.18 5.81 19.61
C ARG A 90 5.07 7.21 19.02
N LEU A 91 5.90 7.55 18.02
CA LEU A 91 5.83 8.84 17.31
C LEU A 91 4.41 9.08 16.78
N TRP A 92 3.90 8.12 16.01
CA TRP A 92 2.57 8.24 15.42
C TRP A 92 1.46 8.29 16.48
N GLN A 93 1.54 7.47 17.53
CA GLN A 93 0.56 7.55 18.62
C GLN A 93 0.57 8.90 19.31
N GLU A 94 1.75 9.47 19.57
CA GLU A 94 1.90 10.78 20.22
C GLU A 94 1.32 11.91 19.39
N ASP A 95 1.57 11.92 18.07
CA ASP A 95 1.00 12.91 17.16
C ASP A 95 -0.53 12.78 17.02
N LEU A 96 -1.06 11.55 17.06
CA LEU A 96 -2.51 11.32 16.99
C LEU A 96 -3.25 11.53 18.31
N ARG A 97 -2.55 11.80 19.43
CA ARG A 97 -3.19 12.03 20.74
C ARG A 97 -4.18 13.18 20.69
N GLY A 98 -5.35 12.95 21.30
CA GLY A 98 -6.42 13.95 21.36
C GLY A 98 -7.21 14.08 20.05
N SER A 99 -6.91 13.28 19.03
CA SER A 99 -7.71 13.16 17.81
C SER A 99 -8.50 11.85 17.79
N ASP A 100 -9.62 11.84 17.06
CA ASP A 100 -10.42 10.62 16.78
C ASP A 100 -9.99 9.98 15.43
N ILE A 101 -8.71 10.13 15.07
CA ILE A 101 -8.15 9.66 13.80
C ILE A 101 -7.60 8.26 13.99
N THR A 102 -7.97 7.37 13.07
CA THR A 102 -7.34 6.05 12.90
C THR A 102 -6.63 6.00 11.55
N VAL A 103 -5.33 5.75 11.57
CA VAL A 103 -4.50 5.55 10.39
C VAL A 103 -4.33 4.06 10.14
N VAL A 104 -4.53 3.64 8.90
CA VAL A 104 -4.24 2.28 8.42
C VAL A 104 -3.15 2.40 7.37
N ALA A 105 -2.01 1.74 7.56
CA ALA A 105 -0.86 1.95 6.67
C ALA A 105 -0.04 0.67 6.47
N GLY A 106 0.58 0.55 5.30
CA GLY A 106 1.56 -0.50 5.01
C GLY A 106 2.90 -0.21 5.66
N ALA A 107 3.51 -1.24 6.24
CA ALA A 107 4.85 -1.21 6.83
C ALA A 107 5.52 -2.58 6.66
N ALA A 108 6.79 -2.69 7.04
CA ALA A 108 7.53 -3.95 7.06
C ALA A 108 8.08 -4.25 8.46
N VAL A 109 7.94 -5.48 8.93
CA VAL A 109 8.54 -5.98 10.17
C VAL A 109 9.78 -6.80 9.81
N ILE A 110 10.86 -6.57 10.54
CA ILE A 110 12.11 -7.34 10.43
C ILE A 110 12.17 -8.34 11.57
N ASP A 111 12.39 -9.60 11.26
CA ASP A 111 12.70 -10.62 12.26
C ASP A 111 13.88 -11.50 11.81
N ALA A 112 14.18 -12.54 12.60
CA ALA A 112 15.27 -13.45 12.31
C ALA A 112 15.02 -14.31 11.05
N ALA A 113 13.78 -14.49 10.62
CA ALA A 113 13.39 -15.26 9.45
C ALA A 113 13.38 -14.41 8.17
N GLY A 114 13.24 -13.09 8.30
CA GLY A 114 13.37 -12.15 7.19
C GLY A 114 12.53 -10.89 7.37
N TYR A 115 11.80 -10.54 6.32
CA TYR A 115 10.93 -9.37 6.25
C TYR A 115 9.50 -9.79 5.98
N ASP A 116 8.58 -9.28 6.80
CA ASP A 116 7.14 -9.42 6.64
C ASP A 116 6.54 -8.07 6.25
N ASN A 117 5.85 -7.98 5.11
CA ASN A 117 4.98 -6.84 4.85
C ASN A 117 3.71 -6.95 5.72
N VAL A 118 3.36 -5.86 6.38
CA VAL A 118 2.27 -5.80 7.34
C VAL A 118 1.37 -4.61 7.08
N LEU A 119 0.11 -4.76 7.45
CA LEU A 119 -0.82 -3.65 7.59
C LEU A 119 -0.94 -3.32 9.08
N VAL A 120 -0.71 -2.07 9.44
CA VAL A 120 -0.83 -1.58 10.82
C VAL A 120 -2.00 -0.61 10.95
N ALA A 121 -2.67 -0.66 12.09
CA ALA A 121 -3.65 0.33 12.50
C ALA A 121 -3.11 1.10 13.70
N ILE A 122 -3.17 2.44 13.60
CA ILE A 122 -2.61 3.38 14.58
C ILE A 122 -3.67 4.43 14.93
N SER A 123 -3.89 4.62 16.22
CA SER A 123 -4.70 5.67 16.83
C SER A 123 -3.94 6.24 18.04
N ALA A 124 -4.55 7.18 18.77
CA ALA A 124 -3.98 7.71 20.01
C ALA A 124 -3.68 6.62 21.07
N ASP A 125 -4.48 5.55 21.08
CA ASP A 125 -4.50 4.49 22.09
C ASP A 125 -4.00 3.13 21.57
N VAL A 126 -4.06 2.89 20.26
CA VAL A 126 -3.71 1.61 19.64
C VAL A 126 -2.61 1.81 18.59
N ALA A 127 -1.64 0.89 18.55
CA ALA A 127 -0.69 0.76 17.45
C ALA A 127 -0.39 -0.73 17.28
N ARG A 128 -1.11 -1.38 16.37
CA ARG A 128 -1.04 -2.83 16.20
C ARG A 128 -1.03 -3.26 14.74
N ILE A 129 -0.41 -4.40 14.50
CA ILE A 129 -0.48 -5.10 13.22
C ILE A 129 -1.87 -5.73 13.12
N VAL A 130 -2.62 -5.35 12.09
CA VAL A 130 -3.96 -5.91 11.80
C VAL A 130 -3.90 -7.02 10.77
N TYR A 131 -2.87 -7.04 9.93
CA TYR A 131 -2.66 -8.08 8.93
C TYR A 131 -1.17 -8.28 8.63
N ARG A 132 -0.79 -9.53 8.34
CA ARG A 132 0.54 -9.91 7.84
C ARG A 132 0.36 -10.57 6.48
N GLU A 133 1.11 -10.12 5.48
CA GLU A 133 1.07 -10.67 4.13
C GLU A 133 1.43 -12.16 4.14
N ARG A 134 0.61 -12.99 3.49
CA ARG A 134 0.79 -14.46 3.44
C ARG A 134 1.28 -14.97 2.11
N MET A 135 1.21 -14.16 1.06
CA MET A 135 1.69 -14.52 -0.27
C MET A 135 2.56 -13.40 -0.79
N PRO A 136 3.87 -13.62 -1.01
CA PRO A 136 4.73 -12.60 -1.59
C PRO A 136 4.29 -12.31 -3.03
N VAL A 137 4.35 -11.04 -3.44
CA VAL A 137 3.95 -10.61 -4.79
C VAL A 137 4.84 -11.32 -5.84
N PRO A 138 4.28 -12.19 -6.71
CA PRO A 138 5.08 -13.22 -7.40
C PRO A 138 6.07 -12.74 -8.46
N VAL A 139 5.97 -11.51 -8.94
CA VAL A 139 6.80 -11.04 -10.09
C VAL A 139 7.84 -10.01 -9.68
N SER A 140 7.55 -9.18 -8.68
CA SER A 140 8.47 -8.15 -8.20
C SER A 140 9.43 -8.67 -7.12
N MET A 141 8.97 -9.57 -6.24
CA MET A 141 9.78 -10.14 -5.14
C MET A 141 10.52 -11.42 -5.55
N TRP A 142 9.92 -12.23 -6.43
CA TRP A 142 10.57 -13.40 -7.01
C TRP A 142 11.16 -13.05 -8.38
N GLN A 143 12.47 -12.77 -8.40
CA GLN A 143 13.21 -12.44 -9.62
C GLN A 143 14.16 -13.60 -9.99
N PRO A 144 13.66 -14.74 -10.48
CA PRO A 144 14.49 -15.91 -10.80
C PRO A 144 15.56 -15.59 -11.86
N TRP A 145 15.31 -14.60 -12.73
CA TRP A 145 16.26 -14.15 -13.74
C TRP A 145 17.45 -13.36 -13.17
N ARG A 146 17.40 -12.82 -11.94
CA ARG A 146 18.59 -12.18 -11.33
C ARG A 146 19.75 -13.15 -11.19
N ALA A 147 19.48 -14.45 -10.98
CA ALA A 147 20.51 -15.47 -10.97
C ALA A 147 21.19 -15.68 -12.34
N TRP A 148 20.56 -15.22 -13.43
CA TRP A 148 21.04 -15.39 -14.80
C TRP A 148 21.54 -14.09 -15.45
N THR A 149 21.10 -12.92 -14.98
CA THR A 149 21.40 -11.65 -15.67
C THR A 149 22.36 -10.71 -14.95
N GLY A 150 22.71 -10.96 -13.68
CA GLY A 150 23.63 -10.10 -12.91
C GLY A 150 22.99 -8.80 -12.43
#